data_AF-A0A2T6CTH4-F1
#
_entry.id   AF-A0A2T6CTH4-F1
#
_cell.length_a   1.000
_cell.length_b   1.000
_cell.length_c   1.000
_cell.angle_alpha   90.00
_cell.angle_beta   90.00
_cell.angle_gamma   90.00
#
_symmetry.space_group_name_H-M   'P 1'
#
loop_
_entity.id
_entity.type
_entity.pdbx_description
1 polymer ?
#
loop_
_entity_poly.entity_id
_entity_poly.type
_entity_poly.pdbx_seq_one_letter_code
_entity_poly.pdbx_strand_id
1 'polypeptide(L)'
;MSTPEYYHHPERDPRGVAGAFYTRGLCLACAAPQELAPCLVSELATNDYDTFFVRQPETAEEIEQACAAIHICCVSDLRYGGQDAAIISRLGNTPEYSDFLIDEAGRVYLRTS
;
A
#
# COMPACT_ATOMS: atom_id res chain seq x y z
N MET A 1 4.96 21.12 13.69
CA MET A 1 5.34 20.10 12.72
C MET A 1 4.23 19.07 12.73
N SER A 2 3.36 19.09 11.73
CA SER A 2 2.25 18.15 11.63
C SER A 2 2.84 16.74 11.57
N THR A 3 2.39 15.86 12.46
CA THR A 3 2.67 14.43 12.32
C THR A 3 2.30 13.99 10.91
N PRO A 4 3.16 13.25 10.19
CA PRO A 4 2.80 12.76 8.87
C PRO A 4 1.54 11.91 8.99
N GLU A 5 0.60 12.06 8.04
CA GLU A 5 -0.69 11.34 8.01
C GLU A 5 -0.53 9.82 7.83
N TYR A 6 0.71 9.34 7.67
CA TYR A 6 1.07 7.95 7.48
C TYR A 6 2.46 7.63 8.06
N TYR A 7 2.70 6.35 8.32
CA TYR A 7 3.98 5.82 8.81
C TYR A 7 5.01 5.74 7.66
N HIS A 8 6.21 6.24 7.93
CA HIS A 8 7.37 6.10 7.05
C HIS A 8 8.09 4.79 7.34
N HIS A 9 7.61 3.70 6.74
CA HIS A 9 8.24 2.38 6.85
C HIS A 9 9.71 2.44 6.37
N PRO A 10 10.68 1.86 7.12
CA PRO A 10 12.10 1.96 6.79
C PRO A 10 12.47 1.28 5.46
N GLU A 11 11.73 0.25 5.07
CA GLU A 11 11.90 -0.46 3.80
C GLU A 11 11.11 0.16 2.63
N ARG A 12 10.54 1.37 2.78
CA ARG A 12 9.79 2.01 1.70
C ARG A 12 10.69 2.28 0.50
N ASP A 13 10.21 1.92 -0.68
CA ASP A 13 10.87 2.25 -1.94
C ASP A 13 10.82 3.76 -2.20
N PRO A 14 11.97 4.43 -2.40
CA PRO A 14 12.02 5.87 -2.62
C PRO A 14 11.49 6.33 -3.99
N ARG A 15 11.25 5.43 -4.95
CA ARG A 15 10.67 5.76 -6.27
C ARG A 15 9.17 6.03 -6.20
N GLY A 16 8.49 5.42 -5.23
CA GLY A 16 7.06 5.61 -5.02
C GLY A 16 6.74 7.03 -4.58
N VAL A 17 5.54 7.50 -4.91
CA VAL A 17 5.04 8.78 -4.42
C VAL A 17 4.92 8.77 -2.90
N ALA A 18 5.12 9.94 -2.28
CA ALA A 18 4.87 10.12 -0.86
C ALA A 18 3.38 9.91 -0.54
N GLY A 19 3.07 9.11 0.48
CA GLY A 19 1.69 8.87 0.91
C GLY A 19 1.46 7.57 1.67
N ALA A 20 0.21 7.34 2.06
CA ALA A 20 -0.21 6.20 2.86
C ALA A 20 -0.06 4.87 2.10
N PHE A 21 -0.32 4.84 0.80
CA PHE A 21 -0.10 3.67 -0.05
C PHE A 21 1.36 3.65 -0.54
N TYR A 22 2.05 2.52 -0.38
CA TYR A 22 3.47 2.42 -0.69
C TYR A 22 3.90 1.01 -1.07
N THR A 23 5.16 0.89 -1.50
CA THR A 23 5.78 -0.38 -1.87
C THR A 23 7.16 -0.51 -1.22
N ARG A 24 7.67 -1.73 -0.99
CA ARG A 24 9.02 -1.97 -0.44
C ARG A 24 10.08 -2.33 -1.48
N GLY A 25 9.70 -2.51 -2.76
CA GLY A 25 10.63 -2.71 -3.87
C GLY A 25 11.08 -4.16 -4.07
N LEU A 26 10.19 -5.12 -3.80
CA LEU A 26 10.40 -6.56 -3.90
C LEU A 26 9.54 -7.23 -5.00
N CYS A 27 8.82 -6.46 -5.82
CA CYS A 27 7.82 -7.00 -6.73
C CYS A 27 8.40 -7.91 -7.85
N LEU A 28 7.65 -8.96 -8.21
CA LEU A 28 8.11 -10.09 -9.04
C LEU A 28 7.74 -9.98 -10.54
N ALA A 29 7.58 -8.79 -11.11
CA ALA A 29 7.27 -8.61 -12.54
C ALA A 29 5.97 -9.27 -13.05
N CYS A 30 5.01 -9.62 -12.18
CA CYS A 30 3.84 -10.43 -12.58
C CYS A 30 2.70 -9.65 -13.25
N ALA A 31 2.79 -8.32 -13.33
CA ALA A 31 1.80 -7.37 -13.85
C ALA A 31 0.42 -7.35 -13.14
N ALA A 32 0.12 -8.31 -12.24
CA ALA A 32 -1.19 -8.42 -11.62
C ALA A 32 -1.67 -7.15 -10.88
N PRO A 33 -0.83 -6.41 -10.13
CA PRO A 33 -1.25 -5.15 -9.52
C PRO A 33 -1.63 -4.06 -10.56
N GLN A 34 -0.96 -4.04 -11.72
CA GLN A 34 -1.23 -3.07 -12.79
C GLN A 34 -2.58 -3.31 -13.45
N GLU A 35 -3.05 -4.54 -13.55
CA GLU A 35 -4.39 -4.85 -14.08
C GLU A 35 -5.51 -4.31 -13.18
N LEU A 36 -5.28 -4.28 -11.86
CA LEU A 36 -6.28 -3.83 -10.87
C LEU A 36 -6.21 -2.34 -10.60
N ALA A 37 -5.04 -1.72 -10.74
CA ALA A 37 -4.80 -0.32 -10.39
C ALA A 37 -3.92 0.40 -11.42
N PRO A 38 -4.27 0.38 -12.73
CA PRO A 38 -3.38 0.78 -13.82
C PRO A 38 -2.94 2.25 -13.77
N CYS A 39 -3.76 3.11 -13.16
CA CYS A 39 -3.45 4.52 -13.01
C CYS A 39 -2.72 4.85 -11.70
N LEU A 40 -2.62 3.90 -10.76
CA LEU A 40 -2.07 4.13 -9.41
C LEU A 40 -0.67 3.57 -9.23
N VAL A 41 -0.33 2.49 -9.95
CA VAL A 41 0.97 1.83 -9.86
C VAL A 41 1.76 1.96 -11.16
N SER A 42 3.07 1.73 -11.09
CA SER A 42 3.96 1.83 -12.25
C SER A 42 3.65 0.76 -13.29
N GLU A 43 3.75 1.15 -14.57
CA GLU A 43 3.80 0.19 -15.66
C GLU A 43 5.08 -0.64 -15.59
N LEU A 44 4.96 -1.95 -15.79
CA LEU A 44 6.14 -2.79 -15.97
C LEU A 44 6.76 -2.48 -17.34
N ALA A 45 8.05 -2.17 -17.33
CA ALA A 45 8.83 -1.93 -18.54
C ALA A 45 9.78 -3.10 -18.81
N THR A 46 10.25 -3.21 -20.05
CA THR A 46 11.16 -4.31 -20.47
C THR A 46 12.40 -4.45 -19.58
N ASN A 47 12.84 -3.37 -18.92
CA ASN A 47 14.00 -3.33 -18.04
C ASN A 47 13.68 -2.85 -16.60
N ASP A 48 12.41 -2.66 -16.25
CA ASP A 48 11.98 -2.31 -14.90
C ASP A 48 10.78 -3.16 -14.52
N TYR A 49 11.02 -4.07 -13.59
CA TYR A 49 10.06 -5.07 -13.15
C TYR A 49 9.39 -4.71 -11.82
N ASP A 50 9.74 -3.54 -11.27
CA ASP A 50 9.26 -3.13 -9.97
C ASP A 50 7.93 -2.40 -10.11
N THR A 51 6.99 -2.77 -9.24
CA THR A 51 5.70 -2.10 -9.12
C THR A 51 5.74 -1.16 -7.92
N PHE A 52 5.52 0.13 -8.12
CA PHE A 52 5.41 1.12 -7.06
C PHE A 52 4.25 2.08 -7.30
N PHE A 53 3.69 2.66 -6.24
CA PHE A 53 2.64 3.67 -6.38
C PHE A 53 3.20 4.95 -7.03
N VAL A 54 2.69 5.32 -8.20
CA VAL A 54 3.06 6.57 -8.91
C VAL A 54 2.20 7.76 -8.50
N ARG A 55 1.02 7.50 -7.91
CA ARG A 55 0.16 8.50 -7.29
C ARG A 55 -0.63 7.87 -6.14
N GLN A 56 -1.15 8.70 -5.23
CA GLN A 56 -2.06 8.25 -4.19
C GLN A 56 -3.50 8.18 -4.75
N PRO A 57 -4.33 7.25 -4.27
CA PRO A 57 -5.75 7.25 -4.60
C PRO A 57 -6.45 8.45 -3.94
N GLU A 58 -7.34 9.09 -4.68
CA GLU A 58 -8.08 10.29 -4.24
C GLU A 58 -9.59 10.04 -4.13
N THR A 59 -10.09 8.99 -4.79
CA THR A 59 -11.51 8.60 -4.78
C THR A 59 -11.74 7.25 -4.11
N ALA A 60 -12.96 6.98 -3.69
CA ALA A 60 -13.34 5.68 -3.11
C ALA A 60 -13.07 4.51 -4.08
N GLU A 61 -13.29 4.72 -5.38
CA GLU A 61 -13.00 3.71 -6.40
C GLU A 61 -11.50 3.41 -6.50
N GLU A 62 -10.67 4.45 -6.45
CA GLU A 62 -9.21 4.30 -6.50
C GLU A 62 -8.66 3.67 -5.22
N ILE A 63 -9.26 3.94 -4.06
CA ILE A 63 -8.91 3.26 -2.81
C ILE A 63 -9.19 1.76 -2.93
N GLU A 64 -10.33 1.38 -3.51
CA GLU A 64 -10.65 -0.03 -3.75
C GLU A 64 -9.67 -0.68 -4.73
N GLN A 65 -9.30 0.00 -5.82
CA GLN A 65 -8.28 -0.46 -6.76
C GLN A 65 -6.93 -0.67 -6.06
N ALA A 66 -6.50 0.28 -5.23
CA ALA A 66 -5.27 0.16 -4.44
C ALA A 66 -5.31 -1.03 -3.48
N CYS A 67 -6.43 -1.23 -2.78
CA CYS A 67 -6.61 -2.38 -1.88
C CYS A 67 -6.61 -3.72 -2.64
N ALA A 68 -7.21 -3.76 -3.83
CA ALA A 68 -7.21 -4.95 -4.68
C ALA A 68 -5.79 -5.26 -5.19
N ALA A 69 -5.03 -4.25 -5.60
CA ALA A 69 -3.63 -4.38 -5.99
C ALA A 69 -2.73 -4.89 -4.85
N ILE A 70 -2.97 -4.44 -3.61
CA ILE A 70 -2.30 -4.96 -2.41
C ILE A 70 -2.60 -6.46 -2.23
N HIS A 71 -3.86 -6.87 -2.28
CA HIS A 71 -4.25 -8.28 -2.08
C HIS A 71 -3.73 -9.24 -3.17
N ILE A 72 -3.61 -8.78 -4.42
CA ILE A 72 -3.10 -9.63 -5.51
C ILE A 72 -1.57 -9.68 -5.55
N CYS A 73 -0.89 -8.82 -4.79
CA CYS A 73 0.57 -8.78 -4.72
C CYS A 73 1.10 -10.05 -4.05
N CYS A 74 1.66 -10.95 -4.86
CA CYS A 74 2.12 -12.27 -4.44
C CYS A 74 3.27 -12.30 -3.42
N VAL A 75 3.87 -11.13 -3.12
CA VAL A 75 4.97 -10.97 -2.14
C VAL A 75 4.66 -9.93 -1.06
N SER A 76 3.41 -9.44 -1.00
CA SER A 76 2.96 -8.49 0.02
C SER A 76 3.87 -7.26 0.10
N ASP A 77 4.27 -6.79 -1.08
CA ASP A 77 5.20 -5.69 -1.27
C ASP A 77 4.47 -4.34 -1.29
N LEU A 78 3.28 -4.30 -1.88
CA LEU A 78 2.36 -3.17 -1.79
C LEU A 78 1.68 -3.16 -0.42
N ARG A 79 1.66 -2.02 0.26
CA ARG A 79 1.25 -1.88 1.67
C ARG A 79 0.56 -0.55 1.94
N TYR A 80 -0.12 -0.49 3.08
CA TYR A 80 -0.79 0.70 3.59
C TYR A 80 -0.22 1.13 4.95
N GLY A 81 0.39 2.31 4.99
CA GLY A 81 0.94 2.95 6.17
C GLY A 81 0.05 4.05 6.76
N GLY A 82 -1.20 4.20 6.32
CA GLY A 82 -2.13 5.18 6.89
C GLY A 82 -2.91 4.65 8.10
N GLN A 83 -3.71 5.53 8.72
CA GLN A 83 -4.47 5.22 9.94
C GLN A 83 -5.98 5.10 9.71
N ASP A 84 -6.46 5.09 8.46
CA ASP A 84 -7.88 4.95 8.17
C ASP A 84 -8.36 3.52 8.51
N ALA A 85 -9.22 3.42 9.52
CA ALA A 85 -9.76 2.14 9.98
C ALA A 85 -10.60 1.41 8.91
N ALA A 86 -11.25 2.12 8.00
CA ALA A 86 -12.01 1.50 6.92
C ALA A 86 -11.06 0.80 5.94
N ILE A 87 -9.94 1.44 5.59
CA ILE A 87 -8.91 0.86 4.71
C ILE A 87 -8.21 -0.31 5.40
N ILE A 88 -7.82 -0.16 6.68
CA ILE A 88 -7.19 -1.24 7.46
C ILE A 88 -8.13 -2.45 7.53
N SER A 89 -9.42 -2.23 7.78
CA SER A 89 -10.42 -3.31 7.80
C SER A 89 -10.61 -3.95 6.42
N ARG A 90 -10.61 -3.14 5.35
CA ARG A 90 -10.72 -3.60 3.96
C ARG A 90 -9.53 -4.47 3.53
N LEU A 91 -8.37 -4.22 4.10
CA LEU A 91 -7.15 -5.02 3.98
C LEU A 91 -7.10 -6.19 4.96
N GLY A 92 -8.18 -6.46 5.70
CA GLY A 92 -8.30 -7.62 6.59
C GLY A 92 -7.63 -7.46 7.95
N ASN A 93 -7.23 -6.25 8.35
CA ASN A 93 -6.58 -5.98 9.65
C ASN A 93 -5.40 -6.92 9.93
N THR A 94 -4.53 -7.10 8.92
CA THR A 94 -3.36 -7.97 8.98
C THR A 94 -2.06 -7.17 8.83
N PRO A 95 -1.00 -7.54 9.58
CA PRO A 95 0.30 -6.90 9.44
C PRO A 95 0.98 -7.15 8.09
N GLU A 96 0.44 -8.08 7.29
CA GLU A 96 0.91 -8.37 5.94
C GLU A 96 0.68 -7.20 4.97
N TYR A 97 -0.42 -6.47 5.14
CA TYR A 97 -0.85 -5.42 4.20
C TYR A 97 -0.86 -4.02 4.81
N SER A 98 -0.83 -3.90 6.14
CA SER A 98 -0.79 -2.61 6.81
C SER A 98 0.22 -2.56 7.96
N ASP A 99 0.77 -1.37 8.19
CA ASP A 99 1.62 -1.09 9.35
C ASP A 99 0.79 -0.74 10.60
N PHE A 100 -0.49 -0.44 10.40
CA PHE A 100 -1.44 -0.18 11.49
C PHE A 100 -2.46 -1.30 11.59
N LEU A 101 -2.90 -1.57 12.82
CA LEU A 101 -3.93 -2.55 13.14
C LEU A 101 -5.00 -1.92 14.02
N ILE A 102 -6.18 -2.54 14.03
CA ILE A 102 -7.33 -2.17 14.85
C ILE A 102 -7.44 -3.18 16.00
N ASP A 103 -7.49 -2.69 17.23
CA ASP A 103 -7.72 -3.52 18.43
C ASP A 103 -9.22 -3.84 18.64
N GLU A 104 -9.53 -4.66 19.65
CA GLU A 104 -10.92 -5.03 19.98
C GLU A 104 -11.79 -3.83 20.39
N ALA A 105 -11.18 -2.73 20.83
CA ALA A 105 -11.87 -1.49 21.18
C ALA A 105 -12.02 -0.54 19.97
N GLY A 106 -11.62 -0.96 18.77
CA GLY A 106 -11.70 -0.17 17.54
C GLY A 106 -10.60 0.88 17.41
N ARG A 107 -9.52 0.79 18.21
CA ARG A 107 -8.42 1.77 18.18
C ARG A 107 -7.36 1.34 17.18
N VAL A 108 -6.94 2.28 16.35
CA VAL A 108 -5.84 2.11 15.40
C VAL A 108 -4.51 2.29 16.13
N TYR A 109 -3.61 1.32 16.02
CA TYR A 109 -2.27 1.36 16.61
C TYR A 109 -1.20 0.92 15.62
N LEU A 110 -0.01 1.53 15.70
CA LEU A 110 1.12 1.13 14.88
C LEU A 110 1.61 -0.24 15.36
N ARG A 111 1.67 -1.20 14.46
CA ARG A 111 2.28 -2.50 14.72
C ARG A 111 3.79 -2.35 14.60
N THR A 112 4.47 -2.22 15.73
CA THR A 112 5.92 -2.39 15.80
C THR A 112 6.22 -3.88 15.56
N SER A 113 6.87 -4.17 14.43
CA SER A 113 7.42 -5.48 14.05
C SER A 113 8.31 -6.07 15.14
#